data_AF-R4X1L9-F1
#
_entry.id   AF-R4X1L9-F1
#
_cell.length_a   1.000
_cell.length_b   1.000
_cell.length_c   1.000
_cell.angle_alpha   90.00
_cell.angle_beta   90.00
_cell.angle_gamma   90.00
#
_symmetry.space_group_name_H-M   'P 1'
#
loop_
_entity.id
_entity.type
_entity.pdbx_description
1 polymer ?
#
loop_
_entity_poly.entity_id
_entity_poly.type
_entity_poly.pdbx_seq_one_letter_code
_entity_poly.pdbx_strand_id
1 'polypeptide(L)'
;GKDIVQFAKAVGVSHPNIDGKICSGNHSVLNSGQGTTYHEKPYQTDNNTAQCSGLGNGGAGADQKFLSKFVSAVGLEEGKNWPTGQAGKSSSGPVVGAPNSNAKAVAKDLVALNRDEKTIVA
;
A
#
# COMPACT_ATOMS: atom_id res chain seq x y z
N GLY A 1 9.02 3.47 8.90
CA GLY A 1 7.73 3.05 9.47
C GLY A 1 7.03 4.21 10.12
N LYS A 2 7.55 4.71 11.25
CA LYS A 2 6.91 5.79 12.03
C LYS A 2 6.59 7.05 11.21
N ASP A 3 7.51 7.51 10.36
CA ASP A 3 7.30 8.73 9.58
C ASP A 3 6.17 8.59 8.55
N ILE A 4 6.15 7.48 7.79
CA ILE A 4 5.07 7.22 6.83
C ILE A 4 3.71 7.04 7.52
N VAL A 5 3.69 6.50 8.75
CA VAL A 5 2.46 6.41 9.54
C VAL A 5 1.90 7.80 9.84
N GLN A 6 2.73 8.71 10.34
CA GLN A 6 2.29 10.07 10.67
C GLN A 6 1.90 10.85 9.41
N PHE A 7 2.69 10.70 8.34
CA PHE A 7 2.39 11.28 7.04
C PHE A 7 1.01 10.83 6.52
N ALA A 8 0.73 9.53 6.51
CA ALA A 8 -0.55 9.00 6.05
C ALA A 8 -1.73 9.50 6.89
N LYS A 9 -1.56 9.63 8.22
CA LYS A 9 -2.59 10.21 9.10
C LYS A 9 -2.86 11.67 8.75
N ALA A 10 -1.82 12.48 8.53
CA ALA A 10 -1.98 13.88 8.18
C ALA A 10 -2.65 14.06 6.80
N VAL A 11 -2.18 13.33 5.78
CA VAL A 11 -2.73 13.39 4.42
C VAL A 11 -4.16 12.88 4.38
N GLY A 12 -4.48 11.78 5.09
CA GLY A 12 -5.84 11.24 5.14
C GLY A 12 -6.88 12.19 5.74
N VAL A 13 -6.48 13.02 6.71
CA VAL A 13 -7.37 14.01 7.33
C VAL A 13 -7.50 15.28 6.49
N SER A 14 -6.38 15.84 6.04
CA SER A 14 -6.36 17.17 5.40
C SER A 14 -6.57 17.12 3.89
N HIS A 15 -6.18 16.02 3.23
CA HIS A 15 -6.14 15.90 1.77
C HIS A 15 -6.58 14.50 1.31
N PRO A 16 -7.84 14.09 1.57
CA PRO A 16 -8.34 12.76 1.22
C PRO A 16 -8.22 12.43 -0.29
N ASN A 17 -8.25 13.45 -1.15
CA ASN A 17 -8.01 13.29 -2.59
C ASN A 17 -6.58 12.84 -2.92
N ILE A 18 -5.58 13.26 -2.13
CA ILE A 18 -4.18 12.84 -2.28
C ILE A 18 -3.97 11.48 -1.60
N ASP A 19 -4.61 11.25 -0.45
CA ASP A 19 -4.62 9.95 0.23
C ASP A 19 -5.09 8.83 -0.71
N GLY A 20 -6.11 9.12 -1.53
CA GLY A 20 -6.65 8.22 -2.55
C GLY A 20 -5.75 7.95 -3.77
N LYS A 21 -4.61 8.64 -3.88
CA LYS A 21 -3.66 8.50 -5.01
C LYS A 21 -2.42 7.70 -4.67
N ILE A 22 -2.17 7.45 -3.39
CA ILE A 22 -0.96 6.77 -2.92
C ILE A 22 -1.36 5.39 -2.39
N CYS A 23 -0.65 4.35 -2.80
CA CYS A 23 -0.98 2.96 -2.49
C CYS A 23 -2.41 2.56 -2.88
N SER A 24 -2.99 3.15 -3.92
CA SER A 24 -4.37 2.86 -4.35
C SER A 24 -4.45 2.00 -5.62
N GLY A 25 -3.32 1.73 -6.26
CA GLY A 25 -3.24 1.08 -7.57
C GLY A 25 -2.75 -0.37 -7.55
N ASN A 26 -2.29 -0.81 -8.72
CA ASN A 26 -1.87 -2.20 -8.99
C ASN A 26 -0.47 -2.30 -9.65
N HIS A 27 0.30 -1.22 -9.67
CA HIS A 27 1.57 -1.18 -10.40
C HIS A 27 2.73 -1.90 -9.68
N SER A 28 2.51 -2.38 -8.46
CA SER A 28 3.50 -3.06 -7.62
C SER A 28 3.00 -4.43 -7.12
N VAL A 29 2.13 -5.09 -7.88
CA VAL A 29 1.54 -6.40 -7.53
C VAL A 29 2.61 -7.50 -7.48
N LEU A 30 2.58 -8.30 -6.41
CA LEU A 30 3.49 -9.44 -6.21
C LEU A 30 2.89 -10.80 -6.61
N ASN A 31 1.56 -10.89 -6.65
CA ASN A 31 0.83 -12.07 -7.10
C ASN A 31 -0.17 -11.63 -8.19
N SER A 32 0.16 -11.90 -9.45
CA SER A 32 -0.55 -11.34 -10.61
C SER A 32 -2.05 -11.65 -10.58
N GLY A 33 -2.88 -10.63 -10.79
CA GLY A 33 -4.34 -10.75 -10.76
C GLY A 33 -4.96 -10.95 -9.37
N GLN A 34 -4.15 -10.93 -8.32
CA GLN A 34 -4.58 -11.10 -6.93
C GLN A 34 -4.39 -9.80 -6.12
N GLY A 35 -4.88 -9.79 -4.89
CA GLY A 35 -4.88 -8.62 -4.02
C GLY A 35 -6.11 -7.73 -4.24
N THR A 36 -7.02 -7.76 -3.29
CA THR A 36 -8.16 -6.84 -3.18
C THR A 36 -8.18 -6.12 -1.83
N THR A 37 -7.48 -6.66 -0.82
CA THR A 37 -7.60 -6.22 0.57
C THR A 37 -6.21 -6.04 1.19
N TYR A 38 -5.99 -4.90 1.82
CA TYR A 38 -4.81 -4.70 2.66
C TYR A 38 -4.91 -5.47 3.97
N HIS A 39 -3.87 -6.23 4.31
CA HIS A 39 -3.84 -7.08 5.48
C HIS A 39 -2.42 -7.25 6.03
N GLU A 40 -2.24 -7.18 7.34
CA GLU A 40 -0.96 -7.34 8.04
C GLU A 40 -0.28 -8.67 7.74
N LYS A 41 -1.07 -9.74 7.65
CA LYS A 41 -0.59 -11.11 7.49
C LYS A 41 -1.23 -11.77 6.27
N PRO A 42 -0.69 -11.57 5.06
CA PRO A 42 -1.32 -12.09 3.85
C PRO A 42 -1.33 -13.62 3.74
N TYR A 43 -0.31 -14.29 4.30
CA TYR A 43 -0.17 -15.75 4.36
C TYR A 43 -0.58 -16.46 3.05
N GLN A 44 -1.52 -17.42 3.11
CA GLN A 44 -2.02 -18.18 1.95
C GLN A 44 -3.32 -17.61 1.35
N THR A 45 -3.71 -16.38 1.70
CA THR A 45 -4.93 -15.76 1.17
C THR A 45 -4.59 -14.88 -0.02
N ASP A 46 -4.83 -15.34 -1.24
CA ASP A 46 -4.47 -14.61 -2.48
C ASP A 46 -5.01 -13.17 -2.51
N ASN A 47 -6.22 -12.95 -1.98
CA ASN A 47 -6.85 -11.62 -1.93
C ASN A 47 -6.17 -10.64 -0.96
N ASN A 48 -5.35 -11.12 -0.03
CA ASN A 48 -4.68 -10.28 0.94
C ASN A 48 -3.33 -9.80 0.43
N THR A 49 -3.02 -8.54 0.70
CA THR A 49 -1.73 -7.95 0.37
C THR A 49 -1.25 -7.01 1.47
N ALA A 50 0.05 -7.00 1.73
CA ALA A 50 0.74 -5.99 2.52
C ALA A 50 1.66 -5.14 1.63
N GLN A 51 1.39 -5.12 0.33
CA GLN A 51 2.17 -4.42 -0.68
C GLN A 51 1.44 -3.17 -1.16
N CYS A 52 1.99 -1.99 -0.90
CA CYS A 52 1.51 -0.71 -1.42
C CYS A 52 1.36 -0.78 -2.94
N SER A 53 0.22 -0.33 -3.45
CA SER A 53 -0.16 -0.41 -4.87
C SER A 53 -0.08 -1.84 -5.43
N GLY A 54 -0.42 -2.82 -4.56
CA GLY A 54 -0.49 -4.26 -4.85
C GLY A 54 -1.92 -4.78 -5.01
N LEU A 55 -2.90 -3.92 -5.28
CA LEU A 55 -4.31 -4.28 -5.50
C LEU A 55 -4.52 -4.77 -6.94
N GLY A 56 -3.97 -5.95 -7.27
CA GLY A 56 -3.91 -6.48 -8.63
C GLY A 56 -5.23 -6.95 -9.21
N ASN A 57 -6.24 -7.13 -8.37
CA ASN A 57 -7.59 -7.50 -8.79
C ASN A 57 -8.50 -6.27 -8.85
N GLY A 58 -9.23 -6.10 -9.96
CA GLY A 58 -10.14 -4.96 -10.18
C GLY A 58 -11.31 -4.86 -9.19
N GLY A 59 -11.59 -5.93 -8.43
CA GLY A 59 -12.63 -5.98 -7.41
C GLY A 59 -12.27 -5.34 -6.06
N ALA A 60 -11.12 -4.67 -5.94
CA ALA A 60 -10.77 -3.93 -4.72
C ALA A 60 -11.80 -2.81 -4.43
N GLY A 61 -12.39 -2.85 -3.23
CA GLY A 61 -13.35 -1.85 -2.76
C GLY A 61 -12.75 -0.44 -2.70
N ALA A 62 -13.60 0.59 -2.76
CA ALA A 62 -13.14 1.98 -2.68
C ALA A 62 -12.43 2.28 -1.36
N ASP A 63 -12.84 1.64 -0.26
CA ASP A 63 -12.25 1.74 1.08
C ASP A 63 -10.80 1.22 1.14
N GLN A 64 -10.37 0.41 0.16
CA GLN A 64 -9.01 -0.14 0.07
C GLN A 64 -8.04 0.83 -0.60
N LYS A 65 -8.54 1.87 -1.29
CA LYS A 65 -7.76 2.68 -2.23
C LYS A 65 -7.20 3.95 -1.58
N PHE A 66 -6.65 3.82 -0.38
CA PHE A 66 -6.13 4.94 0.40
C PHE A 66 -4.78 4.59 1.05
N LEU A 67 -3.86 5.55 1.12
CA LEU A 67 -2.60 5.39 1.85
C LEU A 67 -2.86 5.19 3.35
N SER A 68 -3.78 5.94 3.94
CA SER A 68 -4.22 5.76 5.33
C SER A 68 -4.75 4.34 5.60
N LYS A 69 -5.46 3.76 4.64
CA LYS A 69 -5.90 2.36 4.70
C LYS A 69 -4.72 1.39 4.65
N PHE A 70 -3.80 1.56 3.70
CA PHE A 70 -2.59 0.73 3.62
C PHE A 70 -1.83 0.75 4.96
N VAL A 71 -1.53 1.94 5.48
CA VAL A 71 -0.76 2.11 6.72
C VAL A 71 -1.45 1.45 7.92
N SER A 72 -2.76 1.65 8.09
CA SER A 72 -3.50 1.11 9.23
C SER A 72 -3.71 -0.41 9.15
N ALA A 73 -3.89 -0.97 7.95
CA ALA A 73 -4.25 -2.36 7.77
C ALA A 73 -3.04 -3.32 7.74
N VAL A 74 -1.83 -2.82 7.45
CA VAL A 74 -0.66 -3.68 7.23
C VAL A 74 0.34 -3.71 8.39
N GLY A 75 -0.04 -3.18 9.56
CA GLY A 75 0.78 -3.26 10.78
C GLY A 75 2.05 -2.40 10.77
N LEU A 76 2.06 -1.31 9.99
CA LEU A 76 3.21 -0.41 9.88
C LEU A 76 3.56 0.27 11.22
N GLU A 77 2.54 0.54 12.05
CA GLU A 77 2.72 1.12 13.40
C GLU A 77 3.49 0.17 14.33
N GLU A 78 3.36 -1.13 14.11
CA GLU A 78 4.00 -2.20 14.86
C GLU A 78 5.36 -2.60 14.26
N GLY A 79 5.85 -1.86 13.26
CA GLY A 79 7.11 -2.13 12.58
C GLY A 79 7.06 -3.30 11.59
N LYS A 80 5.87 -3.74 11.16
CA LYS A 80 5.70 -4.82 10.19
C LYS A 80 5.57 -4.29 8.77
N ASN A 81 5.84 -5.16 7.78
CA ASN A 81 5.61 -4.91 6.35
C ASN A 81 6.27 -3.63 5.79
N TRP A 82 7.33 -3.16 6.44
CA TRP A 82 8.08 -1.99 6.02
C TRP A 82 9.60 -2.24 6.17
N PRO A 83 10.44 -1.84 5.22
CA PRO A 83 10.12 -1.20 3.93
C PRO A 83 9.75 -2.18 2.80
N THR A 84 9.79 -3.48 3.09
CA THR A 84 9.49 -4.55 2.13
C THR A 84 8.07 -5.05 2.35
N GLY A 85 7.30 -5.14 1.28
CA GLY A 85 5.94 -5.67 1.28
C GLY A 85 5.89 -7.17 0.99
N GLN A 86 4.70 -7.73 1.06
CA GLN A 86 4.41 -9.11 0.73
C GLN A 86 2.96 -9.25 0.26
N ALA A 87 2.64 -10.33 -0.46
CA ALA A 87 1.28 -10.65 -0.86
C ALA A 87 0.96 -12.11 -0.55
N GLY A 88 -0.32 -12.41 -0.32
CA GLY A 88 -0.74 -13.77 -0.07
C GLY A 88 -0.60 -14.62 -1.32
N LYS A 89 -0.24 -15.87 -1.13
CA LYS A 89 -0.21 -16.85 -2.22
C LYS A 89 -0.65 -18.22 -1.73
N SER A 90 -1.69 -18.75 -2.35
CA SER A 90 -2.20 -20.09 -2.08
C SER A 90 -1.06 -21.12 -2.14
N SER A 91 -1.12 -22.10 -1.22
CA SER A 91 -0.27 -23.31 -1.20
C SER A 91 1.24 -23.13 -1.00
N SER A 92 1.78 -21.90 -0.99
CA SER A 92 3.24 -21.66 -0.94
C SER A 92 3.66 -20.62 0.10
N GLY A 93 2.71 -20.09 0.88
CA GLY A 93 2.98 -18.99 1.80
C GLY A 93 3.08 -17.65 1.06
N PRO A 94 3.28 -16.53 1.78
CA PRO A 94 3.27 -15.22 1.15
C PRO A 94 4.46 -15.04 0.21
N VAL A 95 4.25 -14.34 -0.90
CA VAL A 95 5.33 -13.85 -1.77
C VAL A 95 5.89 -12.59 -1.15
N VAL A 96 7.15 -12.62 -0.75
CA VAL A 96 7.87 -11.45 -0.25
C VAL A 96 8.36 -10.63 -1.44
N GLY A 97 8.12 -9.32 -1.38
CA GLY A 97 8.58 -8.39 -2.42
C GLY A 97 10.09 -8.22 -2.44
N ALA A 98 10.60 -7.60 -3.49
CA ALA A 98 12.00 -7.18 -3.56
C ALA A 98 12.33 -6.23 -2.39
N PRO A 99 13.61 -6.14 -1.96
CA PRO A 99 14.01 -5.20 -0.93
C PRO A 99 13.48 -3.77 -1.21
N ASN A 100 12.84 -3.19 -0.19
CA ASN A 100 12.23 -1.86 -0.22
C ASN A 100 11.03 -1.72 -1.17
N SER A 101 10.33 -2.80 -1.52
CA SER A 101 9.22 -2.75 -2.47
C SER A 101 8.09 -1.78 -2.07
N ASN A 102 7.73 -1.68 -0.79
CA ASN A 102 6.73 -0.72 -0.32
C ASN A 102 7.24 0.72 -0.39
N ALA A 103 8.48 0.95 0.06
CA ALA A 103 9.09 2.27 -0.01
C ALA A 103 9.19 2.79 -1.46
N LYS A 104 9.56 1.91 -2.40
CA LYS A 104 9.60 2.24 -3.84
C LYS A 104 8.22 2.53 -4.42
N ALA A 105 7.20 1.75 -4.06
CA ALA A 105 5.83 1.97 -4.51
C ALA A 105 5.28 3.33 -4.02
N VAL A 106 5.45 3.63 -2.73
CA VAL A 106 5.06 4.92 -2.15
C VAL A 106 5.78 6.07 -2.85
N ALA A 107 7.10 5.97 -3.03
CA ALA A 107 7.87 7.02 -3.71
C ALA A 107 7.40 7.23 -5.16
N LYS A 108 7.08 6.15 -5.87
CA LYS A 108 6.55 6.23 -7.24
C LYS A 108 5.21 6.95 -7.29
N ASP A 109 4.31 6.67 -6.37
CA ASP A 109 3.01 7.35 -6.29
C ASP A 109 3.17 8.84 -5.94
N LEU A 110 4.07 9.19 -5.00
CA LEU A 110 4.39 10.58 -4.66
C LEU A 110 4.96 11.36 -5.86
N VAL A 111 5.83 10.73 -6.66
CA VAL A 111 6.38 11.34 -7.88
C VAL A 111 5.33 11.47 -8.98
N ALA A 112 4.29 10.64 -8.99
CA ALA A 112 3.20 10.72 -9.96
C ALA A 112 2.18 11.83 -9.65
N LEU A 113 2.19 12.40 -8.44
CA LEU A 113 1.33 13.54 -8.08
C LEU A 113 1.58 14.75 -8.98
N ASN A 114 0.55 15.58 -9.17
CA ASN A 114 0.70 16.84 -9.90
C ASN A 114 1.51 17.87 -9.09
N ARG A 115 1.81 19.02 -9.68
CA ARG A 115 2.66 20.05 -9.06
C ARG A 115 2.08 20.61 -7.75
N ASP A 116 0.78 20.87 -7.71
CA ASP A 116 0.13 21.46 -6.54
C ASP A 116 0.04 20.44 -5.40
N GLU A 117 -0.31 19.19 -5.74
CA GLU A 117 -0.34 18.06 -4.81
C GLU A 117 1.05 17.78 -4.20
N LYS A 118 2.11 17.85 -5.02
CA LYS A 118 3.49 17.73 -4.53
C LYS A 118 3.85 18.83 -3.55
N THR A 119 3.38 20.05 -3.78
CA THR A 119 3.63 21.18 -2.87
C THR A 119 2.94 20.98 -1.51
N ILE A 120 1.80 20.28 -1.49
CA ILE A 120 1.06 19.98 -0.28
C ILE A 120 1.74 18.90 0.58
N VAL A 121 2.36 17.90 -0.05
CA VAL A 121 2.93 16.73 0.67
C VAL A 121 4.43 16.82 0.94
N ALA A 122 5.11 17.85 0.43
CA ALA A 122 6.52 18.12 0.68
C ALA A 122 6.74 18.73 2.06
#